data_AF-A0A397SJL4-F1
#
_entry.id   AF-A0A397SJL4-F1
#
_cell.length_a   1.000
_cell.length_b   1.000
_cell.length_c   1.000
_cell.angle_alpha   90.00
_cell.angle_beta   90.00
_cell.angle_gamma   90.00
#
_symmetry.space_group_name_H-M   'P 1'
#
loop_
_entity.id
_entity.type
_entity.pdbx_description
1 polymer ?
#
loop_
_entity_poly.entity_id
_entity_poly.type
_entity_poly.pdbx_seq_one_letter_code
_entity_poly.pdbx_strand_id
1 'polypeptide(L)'
;MERMATHSYSDGDILVIVENISFRLHKNMLSLASDVFSDMINCGVPSREEKIPILEIEQENAHDFDNLLSFIYPRKHVSITWNNIERLLRVSDKFMVESATKACEKFLTNNYRRNPLLTFILADKFNFDNLYRESSKLILDDYQNFKSQPSFEMLSERAKAALNERYIKFFFGLCSIAKGVVLDDYNHKCKSTRHYETLEAEWENHVGNLTLPPPSPSTICDMTCFYIGGTYNKKCNDHFTNKYLPEKINDLLGDFEPLEDTGRNKRNQDYYIYVEK
;
A
#
# COMPACT_ATOMS: atom_id res chain seq x y z
N MET A 1 11.45 16.52 33.96
CA MET A 1 12.03 15.21 34.33
C MET A 1 12.92 14.80 33.16
N GLU A 2 14.24 14.91 33.31
CA GLU A 2 15.19 14.54 32.26
C GLU A 2 14.98 13.06 31.91
N ARG A 3 14.57 12.79 30.67
CA ARG A 3 14.42 11.41 30.20
C ARG A 3 15.83 10.83 30.04
N MET A 4 16.13 9.77 30.77
CA MET A 4 17.38 9.04 30.61
C MET A 4 17.33 8.16 29.35
N ALA A 5 18.44 8.10 28.61
CA ALA A 5 18.61 7.16 27.50
C ALA A 5 18.38 5.73 27.97
N THR A 6 17.57 4.95 27.25
CA THR A 6 17.44 3.53 27.57
C THR A 6 18.65 2.74 27.04
N HIS A 7 19.22 3.10 25.90
CA HIS A 7 20.45 2.50 25.39
C HIS A 7 21.68 3.30 25.81
N SER A 8 22.33 2.88 26.90
CA SER A 8 23.63 3.41 27.30
C SER A 8 24.42 2.31 28.03
N TYR A 9 25.67 2.11 27.60
CA TYR A 9 26.49 0.95 27.97
C TYR A 9 27.82 1.41 28.56
N SER A 10 28.16 0.88 29.75
CA SER A 10 29.36 1.27 30.50
C SER A 10 30.68 0.92 29.79
N ASP A 11 30.64 -0.03 28.87
CA ASP A 11 31.76 -0.53 28.07
C ASP A 11 31.79 0.08 26.66
N GLY A 12 30.88 1.00 26.34
CA GLY A 12 30.87 1.67 25.04
C GLY A 12 32.13 2.52 24.79
N ASP A 13 32.53 2.58 23.53
CA ASP A 13 33.75 3.22 23.00
C ASP A 13 33.45 4.45 22.10
N ILE A 14 32.20 4.90 22.09
CA ILE A 14 31.77 6.17 21.50
C ILE A 14 30.64 6.81 22.33
N LEU A 15 30.63 8.14 22.43
CA LEU A 15 29.52 8.92 22.96
C LEU A 15 28.77 9.55 21.79
N VAL A 16 27.51 9.16 21.60
CA VAL A 16 26.62 9.77 20.61
C VAL A 16 25.72 10.75 21.32
N ILE A 17 25.74 12.02 20.92
CA ILE A 17 24.89 13.06 21.51
C ILE A 17 23.76 13.35 20.53
N VAL A 18 22.51 13.23 20.98
CA VAL A 18 21.30 13.54 20.21
C VAL A 18 20.43 14.47 21.06
N GLU A 19 20.07 15.64 20.52
CA GLU A 19 19.51 16.76 21.30
C GLU A 19 20.42 17.08 22.51
N ASN A 20 19.95 16.80 23.73
CA ASN A 20 20.68 17.00 24.98
C ASN A 20 20.90 15.68 25.72
N ILE A 21 20.77 14.54 25.03
CA ILE A 21 20.92 13.20 25.61
C ILE A 21 22.20 12.56 25.08
N SER A 22 23.03 12.08 26.01
CA SER A 22 24.26 11.34 25.70
C SER A 22 24.02 9.83 25.77
N PHE A 23 24.35 9.14 24.68
CA PHE A 23 24.27 7.69 24.52
C PHE A 23 25.69 7.13 24.48
N ARG A 24 26.07 6.31 25.46
CA ARG A 24 27.35 5.59 25.41
C ARG A 24 27.16 4.25 24.69
N LEU A 25 27.71 4.14 23.49
CA LEU A 25 27.44 3.08 22.53
C LEU A 25 28.74 2.43 22.04
N HIS A 26 28.61 1.40 21.22
CA HIS A 26 29.74 0.68 20.61
C HIS A 26 29.84 0.98 19.12
N LYS A 27 31.02 1.44 18.67
CA LYS A 27 31.29 1.77 17.27
C LYS A 27 31.01 0.59 16.35
N ASN A 28 31.51 -0.59 16.71
CA ASN A 28 31.34 -1.80 15.92
C ASN A 28 29.86 -2.16 15.71
N MET A 29 29.02 -2.04 16.74
CA MET A 29 27.58 -2.32 16.65
C MET A 29 26.88 -1.34 15.71
N LEU A 30 27.21 -0.05 15.82
CA LEU A 30 26.65 1.00 14.95
C LEU A 30 27.10 0.82 13.49
N SER A 31 28.40 0.62 13.25
CA SER A 31 28.96 0.39 11.92
C SER A 31 28.45 -0.89 11.26
N LEU A 32 28.24 -1.97 12.03
CA LEU A 32 27.65 -3.21 11.52
C LEU A 32 26.19 -3.05 11.13
N ALA A 33 25.46 -2.15 11.80
CA ALA A 33 24.06 -1.92 11.52
C ALA A 33 23.81 -0.91 10.39
N SER A 34 24.80 -0.09 10.05
CA SER A 34 24.66 1.00 9.07
C SER A 34 26.00 1.52 8.57
N ASP A 35 26.12 1.58 7.24
CA ASP A 35 27.24 2.25 6.57
C ASP A 35 27.25 3.77 6.86
N VAL A 36 26.08 4.39 7.05
CA VAL A 36 25.97 5.81 7.44
C VAL A 36 26.64 6.03 8.79
N PHE A 37 26.38 5.18 9.78
CA PHE A 37 27.08 5.29 11.06
C PHE A 37 28.57 4.99 10.93
N SER A 38 28.96 4.01 10.11
CA SER A 38 30.37 3.73 9.82
C SER A 38 31.09 4.97 9.29
N ASP A 39 30.52 5.64 8.30
CA ASP A 39 31.09 6.84 7.69
C ASP A 39 31.12 8.03 8.66
N MET A 40 30.04 8.23 9.44
CA MET A 40 29.99 9.29 10.46
C MET A 40 31.07 9.11 11.52
N ILE A 41 31.32 7.87 11.95
CA ILE A 41 32.37 7.55 12.94
C ILE A 41 33.76 7.77 12.35
N ASN A 42 33.98 7.40 11.09
CA ASN A 42 35.27 7.56 10.41
C ASN A 42 35.59 9.02 10.05
N CYS A 43 34.57 9.83 9.76
CA CYS A 43 34.72 11.27 9.52
C CYS A 43 34.81 12.09 10.82
N GLY A 44 34.48 11.50 11.97
CA GLY A 44 34.46 12.17 13.26
C GLY A 44 35.82 12.72 13.66
N VAL A 45 35.84 13.92 14.24
CA VAL A 45 37.06 14.52 14.79
C VAL A 45 37.29 13.96 16.19
N PRO A 46 38.48 13.43 16.52
CA PRO A 46 38.78 13.02 17.88
C PRO A 46 38.68 14.20 18.84
N SER A 47 37.87 14.08 19.90
CA SER A 47 37.89 15.04 21.00
C SER A 47 39.28 15.00 21.65
N ARG A 48 39.91 16.17 21.81
CA ARG A 48 41.22 16.29 22.48
C ARG A 48 41.10 16.20 24.00
N GLU A 49 39.90 16.37 24.55
CA GLU A 49 39.63 16.47 25.99
C GLU A 49 38.97 15.20 26.53
N GLU A 50 38.19 14.50 25.72
CA GLU A 50 37.51 13.27 26.13
C GLU A 50 38.29 12.01 25.74
N LYS A 51 38.35 11.04 26.66
CA LYS A 51 38.97 9.72 26.39
C LYS A 51 38.18 8.90 25.37
N ILE A 52 36.93 9.26 25.12
CA ILE A 52 36.01 8.58 24.22
C ILE A 52 35.62 9.60 23.14
N PRO A 53 35.64 9.24 21.85
CA PRO A 53 35.21 10.15 20.80
C PRO A 53 33.71 10.47 20.91
N ILE A 54 33.37 11.71 20.56
CA ILE A 54 32.00 12.22 20.56
C ILE A 54 31.51 12.29 19.11
N LEU A 55 30.29 11.83 18.87
CA LEU A 55 29.56 12.01 17.63
C LEU A 55 28.26 12.75 17.92
N GLU A 56 28.13 13.97 17.40
CA GLU A 56 26.90 14.75 17.54
C GLU A 56 25.97 14.47 16.35
N ILE A 57 24.72 14.14 16.64
CA ILE A 57 23.67 13.97 15.65
C ILE A 57 22.68 15.12 15.81
N GLU A 58 22.79 16.06 14.87
CA GLU A 58 21.91 17.23 14.83
C GLU A 58 20.55 16.89 14.20
N GLN A 59 19.54 17.69 14.58
CA GLN A 59 18.18 17.67 14.00
C GLN A 59 17.47 16.32 14.11
N GLU A 60 17.79 15.54 15.15
CA GLU A 60 17.11 14.29 15.46
C GLU A 60 16.53 14.31 16.84
N ASN A 61 15.43 13.58 17.04
CA ASN A 61 14.83 13.43 18.35
C ASN A 61 15.49 12.28 19.11
N ALA A 62 15.90 12.52 20.36
CA ALA A 62 16.62 11.53 21.13
C ALA A 62 15.77 10.29 21.44
N HIS A 63 14.43 10.43 21.56
CA HIS A 63 13.55 9.27 21.80
C HIS A 63 13.39 8.40 20.54
N ASP A 64 13.28 9.00 19.36
CA ASP A 64 13.23 8.24 18.10
C ASP A 64 14.56 7.53 17.83
N PHE A 65 15.69 8.19 18.13
CA PHE A 65 17.02 7.57 18.06
C PHE A 65 17.14 6.39 19.03
N ASP A 66 16.69 6.54 20.29
CA ASP A 66 16.69 5.46 21.27
C ASP A 66 15.82 4.27 20.84
N ASN A 67 14.69 4.53 20.15
CA ASN A 67 13.86 3.49 19.55
C ASN A 67 14.61 2.78 18.41
N LEU A 68 15.34 3.50 17.56
CA LEU A 68 16.19 2.92 16.51
C LEU A 68 17.24 1.97 17.09
N LEU A 69 17.88 2.36 18.20
CA LEU A 69 18.90 1.54 18.88
C LEU A 69 18.36 0.18 19.34
N SER A 70 17.04 0.05 19.56
CA SER A 70 16.39 -1.23 19.89
C SER A 70 16.46 -2.28 18.77
N PHE A 71 16.81 -1.85 17.54
CA PHE A 71 17.01 -2.72 16.37
C PHE A 71 18.49 -2.98 16.07
N ILE A 72 19.39 -2.31 16.80
CA ILE A 72 20.84 -2.49 16.73
C ILE A 72 21.32 -3.32 17.92
N TYR A 73 20.74 -3.10 19.10
CA TYR A 73 21.15 -3.73 20.34
C TYR A 73 20.12 -4.78 20.81
N PRO A 74 20.57 -5.97 21.25
CA PRO A 74 19.68 -7.09 21.58
C PRO A 74 19.01 -6.99 22.96
N ARG A 75 19.33 -5.98 23.77
CA ARG A 75 18.98 -5.97 25.21
C ARG A 75 17.61 -5.35 25.49
N LYS A 76 17.18 -4.41 24.66
CA LYS A 76 15.92 -3.68 24.84
C LYS A 76 15.19 -3.66 23.51
N HIS A 77 13.88 -3.79 23.56
CA HIS A 77 13.04 -3.85 22.39
C HIS A 77 11.95 -2.81 22.47
N VAL A 78 11.70 -2.16 21.33
CA VAL A 78 10.55 -1.28 21.14
C VAL A 78 9.51 -2.01 20.30
N SER A 79 8.25 -1.95 20.74
CA SER A 79 7.14 -2.45 19.94
C SER A 79 6.80 -1.44 18.84
N ILE A 80 6.69 -1.92 17.60
CA ILE A 80 6.22 -1.12 16.47
C ILE A 80 4.69 -0.98 16.59
N THR A 81 4.20 0.25 16.45
CA THR A 81 2.79 0.62 16.55
C THR A 81 2.47 1.71 15.53
N TRP A 82 1.19 1.94 15.26
CA TRP A 82 0.75 3.06 14.41
C TRP A 82 1.21 4.44 14.92
N ASN A 83 1.50 4.58 16.22
CA ASN A 83 1.90 5.84 16.82
C ASN A 83 3.39 6.16 16.67
N ASN A 84 4.24 5.17 16.40
CA ASN A 84 5.69 5.36 16.27
C ASN A 84 6.26 4.95 14.92
N ILE A 85 5.53 4.20 14.10
CA ILE A 85 6.06 3.63 12.85
C ILE A 85 6.58 4.69 11.87
N GLU A 86 5.90 5.81 11.72
CA GLU A 86 6.35 6.88 10.81
C GLU A 86 7.69 7.46 11.25
N ARG A 87 7.83 7.78 12.55
CA ARG A 87 9.08 8.33 13.10
C ARG A 87 10.21 7.30 13.07
N LEU A 88 9.88 6.04 13.34
CA LEU A 88 10.83 4.94 13.27
C LEU A 88 11.30 4.70 11.84
N LEU A 89 10.41 4.67 10.85
CA LEU A 89 10.79 4.57 9.43
C LEU A 89 11.65 5.75 9.00
N ARG A 90 11.29 6.98 9.37
CA ARG A 90 12.06 8.20 9.06
C ARG A 90 13.51 8.09 9.56
N VAL A 91 13.70 7.71 10.82
CA VAL A 91 15.04 7.61 11.41
C VAL A 91 15.80 6.39 10.89
N SER A 92 15.10 5.28 10.61
CA SER A 92 15.70 4.07 10.01
C SER A 92 16.19 4.30 8.60
N ASP A 93 15.43 5.04 7.79
CA ASP A 93 15.79 5.44 6.42
C ASP A 93 16.96 6.41 6.43
N LYS A 94 16.91 7.47 7.27
CA LYS A 94 18.00 8.46 7.41
C LYS A 94 19.34 7.80 7.74
N PHE A 95 19.34 6.86 8.68
CA PHE A 95 20.55 6.15 9.09
C PHE A 95 20.72 4.79 8.40
N MET A 96 19.93 4.47 7.38
CA MET A 96 20.01 3.19 6.64
C MET A 96 20.09 1.93 7.51
N VAL A 97 19.33 1.88 8.62
CA VAL A 97 19.28 0.71 9.50
C VAL A 97 18.24 -0.29 8.97
N GLU A 98 18.70 -1.18 8.10
CA GLU A 98 17.82 -2.10 7.34
C GLU A 98 16.96 -3.01 8.24
N SER A 99 17.49 -3.44 9.39
CA SER A 99 16.77 -4.28 10.35
C SER A 99 15.50 -3.61 10.88
N ALA A 100 15.56 -2.29 11.12
CA ALA A 100 14.43 -1.50 11.59
C ALA A 100 13.42 -1.23 10.45
N THR A 101 13.92 -0.90 9.24
CA THR A 101 13.07 -0.72 8.05
C THR A 101 12.27 -1.99 7.73
N LYS A 102 12.92 -3.16 7.69
CA LYS A 102 12.27 -4.46 7.48
C LYS A 102 11.25 -4.80 8.55
N ALA A 103 11.52 -4.47 9.82
CA ALA A 103 10.58 -4.68 10.90
C ALA A 103 9.31 -3.81 10.75
N CYS A 104 9.47 -2.56 10.33
CA CYS A 104 8.36 -1.66 10.03
C CYS A 104 7.54 -2.15 8.83
N GLU A 105 8.19 -2.54 7.73
CA GLU A 105 7.52 -3.10 6.56
C GLU A 105 6.72 -4.36 6.92
N LYS A 106 7.29 -5.24 7.73
CA LYS A 106 6.59 -6.44 8.24
C LYS A 106 5.39 -6.07 9.11
N PHE A 107 5.49 -5.04 9.95
CA PHE A 107 4.35 -4.55 10.71
C PHE A 107 3.23 -4.07 9.79
N LEU A 108 3.55 -3.26 8.77
CA LEU A 108 2.58 -2.77 7.78
C LEU A 108 1.94 -3.92 7.00
N THR A 109 2.74 -4.87 6.52
CA THR A 109 2.27 -6.04 5.75
C THR A 109 1.24 -6.86 6.54
N ASN A 110 1.42 -6.99 7.84
CA ASN A 110 0.48 -7.72 8.69
C ASN A 110 -0.77 -6.90 9.09
N ASN A 111 -0.75 -5.57 8.92
CA ASN A 111 -1.76 -4.68 9.48
C ASN A 111 -2.35 -3.67 8.50
N TYR A 112 -1.97 -3.64 7.22
CA TYR A 112 -2.37 -2.60 6.26
C TYR A 112 -3.88 -2.42 6.17
N ARG A 113 -4.65 -3.52 6.29
CA ARG A 113 -6.12 -3.51 6.33
C ARG A 113 -6.71 -2.63 7.45
N ARG A 114 -5.99 -2.45 8.56
CA ARG A 114 -6.44 -1.62 9.70
C ARG A 114 -6.27 -0.13 9.46
N ASN A 115 -5.30 0.27 8.64
CA ASN A 115 -5.04 1.66 8.31
C ASN A 115 -4.44 1.76 6.89
N PRO A 116 -5.28 1.57 5.85
CA PRO A 116 -4.81 1.49 4.48
C PRO A 116 -4.24 2.83 4.00
N LEU A 117 -4.86 3.96 4.36
CA LEU A 117 -4.39 5.27 3.95
C LEU A 117 -2.99 5.60 4.50
N LEU A 118 -2.75 5.41 5.80
CA LEU A 118 -1.40 5.62 6.37
C LEU A 118 -0.39 4.63 5.78
N THR A 119 -0.80 3.38 5.54
CA THR A 119 0.08 2.39 4.90
C THR A 119 0.48 2.83 3.50
N PHE A 120 -0.47 3.33 2.69
CA PHE A 120 -0.21 3.82 1.34
C PHE A 120 0.72 5.05 1.34
N ILE A 121 0.50 5.99 2.27
CA ILE A 121 1.39 7.16 2.47
C ILE A 121 2.83 6.71 2.76
N LEU A 122 3.00 5.78 3.71
CA LEU A 122 4.33 5.28 4.08
C LEU A 122 4.96 4.44 2.96
N ALA A 123 4.17 3.63 2.26
CA ALA A 123 4.64 2.83 1.13
C ALA A 123 5.10 3.70 -0.04
N ASP A 124 4.40 4.80 -0.32
CA ASP A 124 4.82 5.77 -1.32
C ASP A 124 6.13 6.45 -0.92
N LYS A 125 6.23 6.89 0.35
CA LYS A 125 7.41 7.61 0.86
C LYS A 125 8.68 6.75 0.92
N PHE A 126 8.55 5.49 1.32
CA PHE A 126 9.69 4.59 1.57
C PHE A 126 9.85 3.51 0.48
N ASN A 127 9.12 3.61 -0.64
CA ASN A 127 9.19 2.69 -1.78
C ASN A 127 8.88 1.22 -1.44
N PHE A 128 7.81 0.98 -0.68
CA PHE A 128 7.29 -0.37 -0.44
C PHE A 128 6.25 -0.75 -1.50
N ASP A 129 6.71 -1.14 -2.69
CA ASP A 129 5.84 -1.33 -3.87
C ASP A 129 4.66 -2.28 -3.63
N ASN A 130 4.89 -3.38 -2.91
CA ASN A 130 3.82 -4.33 -2.60
C ASN A 130 2.77 -3.71 -1.66
N LEU A 131 3.20 -3.00 -0.61
CA LEU A 131 2.29 -2.31 0.30
C LEU A 131 1.55 -1.17 -0.41
N TYR A 132 2.19 -0.48 -1.34
CA TYR A 132 1.57 0.56 -2.17
C TYR A 132 0.42 -0.05 -2.98
N ARG A 133 0.68 -1.16 -3.68
CA ARG A 133 -0.35 -1.91 -4.41
C ARG A 133 -1.47 -2.39 -3.49
N GLU A 134 -1.14 -3.11 -2.41
CA GLU A 134 -2.12 -3.75 -1.52
C GLU A 134 -3.00 -2.77 -0.74
N SER A 135 -2.43 -1.66 -0.27
CA SER A 135 -3.23 -0.64 0.41
C SER A 135 -4.08 0.17 -0.57
N SER A 136 -3.63 0.36 -1.82
CA SER A 136 -4.44 1.04 -2.84
C SER A 136 -5.75 0.32 -3.16
N LYS A 137 -5.76 -1.02 -3.11
CA LYS A 137 -6.95 -1.86 -3.32
C LYS A 137 -8.09 -1.42 -2.40
N LEU A 138 -7.78 -1.25 -1.11
CA LEU A 138 -8.74 -0.84 -0.09
C LEU A 138 -9.12 0.63 -0.18
N ILE A 139 -8.17 1.50 -0.56
CA ILE A 139 -8.45 2.93 -0.74
C ILE A 139 -9.39 3.15 -1.91
N LEU A 140 -9.15 2.49 -3.04
CA LEU A 140 -9.96 2.64 -4.24
C LEU A 140 -11.37 2.07 -4.05
N ASP A 141 -11.51 1.05 -3.20
CA ASP A 141 -12.80 0.45 -2.90
C ASP A 141 -13.77 1.40 -2.18
N ASP A 142 -13.22 2.29 -1.36
CA ASP A 142 -13.94 3.35 -0.62
C ASP A 142 -13.35 4.74 -0.91
N TYR A 143 -13.06 5.00 -2.18
CA TYR A 143 -12.25 6.15 -2.61
C TYR A 143 -12.82 7.50 -2.16
N GLN A 144 -14.13 7.70 -2.25
CA GLN A 144 -14.76 8.98 -1.88
C GLN A 144 -14.59 9.28 -0.38
N ASN A 145 -14.70 8.26 0.48
CA ASN A 145 -14.49 8.41 1.90
C ASN A 145 -13.02 8.75 2.19
N PHE A 146 -12.06 8.00 1.64
CA PHE A 146 -10.63 8.28 1.86
C PHE A 146 -10.20 9.64 1.30
N LYS A 147 -10.66 10.01 0.11
CA LYS A 147 -10.37 11.31 -0.52
C LYS A 147 -10.83 12.49 0.34
N SER A 148 -11.90 12.32 1.12
CA SER A 148 -12.41 13.37 2.00
C SER A 148 -11.62 13.54 3.31
N GLN A 149 -10.74 12.59 3.64
CA GLN A 149 -9.96 12.63 4.89
C GLN A 149 -8.80 13.64 4.79
N PRO A 150 -8.50 14.43 5.84
CA PRO A 150 -7.40 15.38 5.82
C PRO A 150 -6.02 14.75 5.57
N SER A 151 -5.82 13.52 6.04
CA SER A 151 -4.59 12.75 5.82
C SER A 151 -4.34 12.41 4.35
N PHE A 152 -5.36 12.45 3.50
CA PHE A 152 -5.20 12.24 2.05
C PHE A 152 -4.27 13.28 1.42
N GLU A 153 -4.20 14.50 1.99
CA GLU A 153 -3.31 15.55 1.52
C GLU A 153 -1.82 15.25 1.74
N MET A 154 -1.50 14.30 2.63
CA MET A 154 -0.12 13.87 2.89
C MET A 154 0.46 12.99 1.76
N LEU A 155 -0.37 12.52 0.83
CA LEU A 155 0.08 11.76 -0.33
C LEU A 155 0.89 12.64 -1.29
N SER A 156 1.84 12.04 -2.00
CA SER A 156 2.51 12.73 -3.10
C SER A 156 1.51 13.03 -4.23
N GLU A 157 1.78 14.07 -5.02
CA GLU A 157 0.95 14.40 -6.18
C GLU A 157 0.86 13.25 -7.18
N ARG A 158 1.95 12.46 -7.33
CA ARG A 158 1.95 11.23 -8.14
C ARG A 158 0.96 10.20 -7.60
N ALA A 159 0.98 9.95 -6.29
CA ALA A 159 0.09 8.97 -5.67
C ALA A 159 -1.38 9.40 -5.74
N LYS A 160 -1.67 10.70 -5.52
CA LYS A 160 -3.01 11.27 -5.69
C LYS A 160 -3.50 11.12 -7.14
N ALA A 161 -2.65 11.46 -8.11
CA ALA A 161 -2.96 11.33 -9.53
C ALA A 161 -3.24 9.87 -9.91
N ALA A 162 -2.38 8.93 -9.50
CA ALA A 162 -2.56 7.51 -9.79
C ALA A 162 -3.90 6.97 -9.27
N LEU A 163 -4.24 7.25 -8.00
CA LEU A 163 -5.53 6.84 -7.43
C LEU A 163 -6.71 7.47 -8.19
N ASN A 164 -6.63 8.77 -8.47
CA ASN A 164 -7.70 9.49 -9.14
C ASN A 164 -7.91 9.00 -10.59
N GLU A 165 -6.84 8.83 -11.36
CA GLU A 165 -6.88 8.31 -12.72
C GLU A 165 -7.46 6.89 -12.76
N ARG A 166 -7.01 6.02 -11.84
CA ARG A 166 -7.52 4.64 -11.75
C ARG A 166 -9.01 4.61 -11.41
N TYR A 167 -9.44 5.43 -10.45
CA TYR A 167 -10.85 5.53 -10.05
C TYR A 167 -11.72 6.15 -11.16
N ILE A 168 -11.24 7.18 -11.83
CA ILE A 168 -11.94 7.82 -12.96
C ILE A 168 -12.10 6.83 -14.12
N LYS A 169 -11.06 6.07 -14.46
CA LYS A 169 -11.14 5.01 -15.48
C LYS A 169 -12.23 4.00 -15.13
N PHE A 170 -12.21 3.49 -13.91
CA PHE A 170 -13.24 2.58 -13.40
C PHE A 170 -14.65 3.19 -13.50
N PHE A 171 -14.83 4.43 -13.03
CA PHE A 171 -16.12 5.12 -13.04
C PHE A 171 -16.69 5.32 -14.45
N PHE A 172 -15.87 5.78 -15.39
CA PHE A 172 -16.30 5.94 -16.79
C PHE A 172 -16.55 4.61 -17.49
N GLY A 173 -15.74 3.58 -17.20
CA GLY A 173 -15.97 2.22 -17.66
C GLY A 173 -17.33 1.70 -17.19
N LEU A 174 -17.63 1.88 -15.91
CA LEU A 174 -18.92 1.52 -15.32
C LEU A 174 -20.08 2.29 -15.95
N CYS A 175 -19.92 3.58 -16.22
CA CYS A 175 -20.93 4.37 -16.94
C CYS A 175 -21.15 3.87 -18.37
N SER A 176 -20.11 3.39 -19.04
CA SER A 176 -20.21 2.80 -20.39
C SER A 176 -20.98 1.48 -20.35
N ILE A 177 -20.69 0.63 -19.36
CA ILE A 177 -21.45 -0.60 -19.07
C ILE A 177 -22.93 -0.25 -18.83
N ALA A 178 -23.20 0.71 -17.94
CA ALA A 178 -24.54 1.20 -17.59
C ALA A 178 -25.37 1.68 -18.80
N LYS A 179 -24.71 2.20 -19.83
CA LYS A 179 -25.34 2.72 -21.05
C LYS A 179 -25.48 1.68 -22.17
N GLY A 180 -25.05 0.44 -21.97
CA GLY A 180 -25.15 -0.62 -22.99
C GLY A 180 -24.03 -0.62 -24.04
N VAL A 181 -23.00 0.23 -23.91
CA VAL A 181 -21.86 0.35 -24.87
C VAL A 181 -21.09 -0.96 -25.02
N VAL A 182 -21.26 -1.90 -24.07
CA VAL A 182 -20.66 -3.24 -24.11
C VAL A 182 -21.14 -4.06 -25.30
N LEU A 183 -22.27 -3.78 -25.93
CA LEU A 183 -22.79 -4.59 -27.04
C LEU A 183 -22.53 -3.99 -28.43
N ASP A 184 -22.06 -2.74 -28.51
CA ASP A 184 -21.97 -1.96 -29.76
C ASP A 184 -21.10 -2.60 -30.85
N ASP A 185 -20.05 -3.33 -30.46
CA ASP A 185 -19.13 -4.02 -31.38
C ASP A 185 -19.23 -5.55 -31.29
N TYR A 186 -20.23 -6.09 -30.59
CA TYR A 186 -20.43 -7.53 -30.49
C TYR A 186 -20.96 -8.10 -31.81
N ASN A 187 -20.08 -8.77 -32.56
CA ASN A 187 -20.49 -9.46 -33.77
C ASN A 187 -21.01 -10.88 -33.47
N HIS A 188 -22.32 -11.01 -33.50
CA HIS A 188 -23.01 -12.27 -33.22
C HIS A 188 -22.92 -13.27 -34.40
N LYS A 189 -22.32 -14.46 -34.18
CA LYS A 189 -22.02 -15.45 -35.24
C LYS A 189 -23.18 -16.40 -35.62
N CYS A 190 -24.44 -16.11 -35.27
CA CYS A 190 -25.59 -16.97 -35.57
C CYS A 190 -26.48 -16.40 -36.67
N LYS A 191 -27.27 -17.26 -37.32
CA LYS A 191 -28.25 -16.90 -38.35
C LYS A 191 -29.57 -16.30 -37.82
N SER A 192 -29.81 -16.31 -36.50
CA SER A 192 -31.06 -15.82 -35.89
C SER A 192 -30.93 -14.38 -35.40
N THR A 193 -31.82 -13.51 -35.86
CA THR A 193 -31.89 -12.08 -35.47
C THR A 193 -32.48 -11.87 -34.07
N ARG A 194 -33.37 -12.74 -33.60
CA ARG A 194 -34.04 -12.64 -32.27
C ARG A 194 -33.11 -12.83 -31.07
N HIS A 195 -31.89 -13.32 -31.31
CA HIS A 195 -30.95 -13.62 -30.23
C HIS A 195 -30.25 -12.34 -29.71
N TYR A 196 -29.95 -11.38 -30.59
CA TYR A 196 -29.38 -10.10 -30.17
C TYR A 196 -30.34 -9.37 -29.20
N GLU A 197 -31.63 -9.32 -29.54
CA GLU A 197 -32.68 -8.71 -28.70
C GLU A 197 -32.81 -9.38 -27.31
N THR A 198 -32.62 -10.70 -27.23
CA THR A 198 -32.67 -11.44 -25.96
C THR A 198 -31.45 -11.11 -25.09
N LEU A 199 -30.27 -11.04 -25.71
CA LEU A 199 -29.02 -10.70 -25.03
C LEU A 199 -29.03 -9.26 -24.51
N GLU A 200 -29.52 -8.31 -25.31
CA GLU A 200 -29.69 -6.91 -24.93
C GLU A 200 -30.66 -6.76 -23.75
N ALA A 201 -31.80 -7.44 -23.79
CA ALA A 201 -32.75 -7.43 -22.67
C ALA A 201 -32.20 -8.06 -21.38
N GLU A 202 -31.44 -9.15 -21.48
CA GLU A 202 -30.77 -9.77 -20.31
C GLU A 202 -29.67 -8.86 -19.74
N TRP A 203 -28.92 -8.20 -20.61
CA TRP A 203 -27.91 -7.21 -20.25
C TRP A 203 -28.53 -6.02 -19.52
N GLU A 204 -29.57 -5.40 -20.11
CA GLU A 204 -30.31 -4.29 -19.50
C GLU A 204 -30.88 -4.67 -18.13
N ASN A 205 -31.38 -5.90 -17.96
CA ASN A 205 -31.88 -6.37 -16.66
C ASN A 205 -30.77 -6.51 -15.61
N HIS A 206 -29.57 -6.96 -16.01
CA HIS A 206 -28.43 -7.07 -15.08
C HIS A 206 -27.85 -5.70 -14.71
N VAL A 207 -27.72 -4.83 -15.70
CA VAL A 207 -27.02 -3.55 -15.61
C VAL A 207 -27.93 -2.42 -15.10
N GLY A 208 -29.25 -2.54 -15.29
CA GLY A 208 -30.24 -1.57 -14.80
C GLY A 208 -30.24 -1.38 -13.28
N ASN A 209 -29.61 -2.29 -12.53
CA ASN A 209 -29.44 -2.20 -11.09
C ASN A 209 -28.16 -1.45 -10.65
N LEU A 210 -27.32 -0.99 -11.58
CA LEU A 210 -26.19 -0.12 -11.26
C LEU A 210 -26.70 1.27 -10.85
N THR A 211 -27.01 1.42 -9.56
CA THR A 211 -27.48 2.68 -8.98
C THR A 211 -26.36 3.70 -8.86
N LEU A 212 -26.73 5.00 -8.86
CA LEU A 212 -25.84 6.08 -8.45
C LEU A 212 -26.08 6.42 -6.96
N PRO A 213 -25.03 6.57 -6.12
CA PRO A 213 -23.61 6.40 -6.45
C PRO A 213 -23.26 4.92 -6.73
N PRO A 214 -22.24 4.68 -7.56
CA PRO A 214 -21.87 3.31 -7.93
C PRO A 214 -21.45 2.51 -6.69
N PRO A 215 -21.77 1.21 -6.64
CA PRO A 215 -21.22 0.30 -5.65
C PRO A 215 -19.68 0.30 -5.64
N SER A 216 -19.08 -0.23 -4.57
CA SER A 216 -17.62 -0.34 -4.49
C SER A 216 -17.07 -1.15 -5.66
N PRO A 217 -15.86 -0.85 -6.18
CA PRO A 217 -15.18 -1.67 -7.17
C PRO A 217 -15.23 -3.18 -6.89
N SER A 218 -15.04 -3.60 -5.64
CA SER A 218 -15.14 -5.01 -5.24
C SER A 218 -16.53 -5.60 -5.46
N THR A 219 -17.57 -4.88 -5.02
CA THR A 219 -18.97 -5.25 -5.25
C THR A 219 -19.27 -5.33 -6.74
N ILE A 220 -18.76 -4.38 -7.53
CA ILE A 220 -18.90 -4.39 -8.98
C ILE A 220 -18.16 -5.58 -9.58
N CYS A 221 -16.97 -5.96 -9.12
CA CYS A 221 -16.29 -7.15 -9.62
C CYS A 221 -17.11 -8.43 -9.36
N ASP A 222 -17.67 -8.57 -8.16
CA ASP A 222 -18.55 -9.69 -7.81
C ASP A 222 -19.83 -9.73 -8.67
N MET A 223 -20.36 -8.56 -9.04
CA MET A 223 -21.52 -8.42 -9.92
C MET A 223 -21.19 -8.59 -11.42
N THR A 224 -20.01 -8.10 -11.85
CA THR A 224 -19.59 -8.00 -13.25
C THR A 224 -18.94 -9.26 -13.80
N CYS A 225 -18.70 -10.26 -12.97
CA CYS A 225 -18.73 -11.67 -13.41
C CYS A 225 -20.17 -12.05 -13.82
N PHE A 226 -20.81 -11.26 -14.70
CA PHE A 226 -22.18 -11.38 -15.14
C PHE A 226 -22.38 -12.77 -15.73
N TYR A 227 -22.89 -13.69 -14.93
CA TYR A 227 -23.33 -14.99 -15.40
C TYR A 227 -24.61 -14.77 -16.19
N ILE A 228 -24.49 -14.42 -17.47
CA ILE A 228 -25.65 -14.28 -18.37
C ILE A 228 -26.13 -15.70 -18.71
N GLY A 229 -27.01 -16.22 -17.86
CA GLY A 229 -27.56 -17.58 -17.92
C GLY A 229 -28.65 -17.77 -19.00
N GLY A 230 -28.62 -16.99 -20.08
CA GLY A 230 -29.67 -17.01 -21.08
C GLY A 230 -29.77 -18.31 -21.88
N THR A 231 -30.98 -18.61 -22.34
CA THR A 231 -31.32 -19.82 -23.10
C THR A 231 -31.11 -19.60 -24.61
N TYR A 232 -29.86 -19.50 -25.05
CA TYR A 232 -29.52 -19.29 -26.45
C TYR A 232 -28.56 -20.37 -27.01
N ASN A 233 -28.17 -20.27 -28.29
CA ASN A 233 -27.27 -21.26 -28.90
C ASN A 233 -25.98 -21.39 -28.08
N LYS A 234 -25.71 -22.61 -27.59
CA LYS A 234 -24.58 -22.93 -26.71
C LYS A 234 -23.25 -22.34 -27.20
N LYS A 235 -22.96 -22.39 -28.51
CA LYS A 235 -21.70 -21.85 -29.07
C LYS A 235 -21.61 -20.31 -29.01
N CYS A 236 -22.73 -19.62 -29.15
CA CYS A 236 -22.78 -18.16 -29.04
C CYS A 236 -22.71 -17.73 -27.57
N ASN A 237 -23.33 -18.49 -26.66
CA ASN A 237 -23.20 -18.35 -25.20
C ASN A 237 -21.75 -18.48 -24.78
N ASP A 238 -21.13 -19.60 -25.10
CA ASP A 238 -19.78 -19.88 -24.70
C ASP A 238 -18.79 -18.82 -25.20
N HIS A 239 -18.99 -18.25 -26.40
CA HIS A 239 -18.15 -17.17 -26.91
C HIS A 239 -18.42 -15.81 -26.27
N PHE A 240 -19.69 -15.46 -26.04
CA PHE A 240 -20.04 -14.19 -25.42
C PHE A 240 -19.56 -14.15 -23.97
N THR A 241 -19.93 -15.14 -23.16
CA THR A 241 -19.68 -15.16 -21.71
C THR A 241 -18.23 -15.45 -21.36
N ASN A 242 -17.56 -16.34 -22.10
CA ASN A 242 -16.21 -16.78 -21.72
C ASN A 242 -15.09 -16.06 -22.48
N LYS A 243 -15.41 -15.23 -23.47
CA LYS A 243 -14.40 -14.53 -24.27
C LYS A 243 -14.70 -13.04 -24.42
N TYR A 244 -15.76 -12.69 -25.13
CA TYR A 244 -16.03 -11.29 -25.47
C TYR A 244 -16.29 -10.43 -24.24
N LEU A 245 -17.17 -10.89 -23.33
CA LEU A 245 -17.57 -10.10 -22.18
C LEU A 245 -16.41 -9.89 -21.17
N PRO A 246 -15.62 -10.91 -20.79
CA PRO A 246 -14.44 -10.70 -19.95
C PRO A 246 -13.41 -9.74 -20.57
N GLU A 247 -13.12 -9.88 -21.87
CA GLU A 247 -12.19 -8.98 -22.59
C GLU A 247 -12.71 -7.54 -22.55
N LYS A 248 -14.00 -7.33 -22.89
CA LYS A 248 -14.62 -6.00 -22.93
C LYS A 248 -14.72 -5.36 -21.55
N ILE A 249 -15.04 -6.12 -20.51
CA ILE A 249 -15.09 -5.64 -19.13
C ILE A 249 -13.69 -5.24 -18.66
N ASN A 250 -12.67 -6.05 -18.96
CA ASN A 250 -11.29 -5.71 -18.61
C ASN A 250 -10.81 -4.43 -19.31
N ASP A 251 -11.15 -4.26 -20.59
CA ASP A 251 -10.83 -3.04 -21.34
C ASP A 251 -11.45 -1.79 -20.71
N LEU A 252 -12.70 -1.90 -20.26
CA LEU A 252 -13.47 -0.78 -19.69
C LEU A 252 -13.08 -0.48 -18.23
N LEU A 253 -13.01 -1.49 -17.38
CA LEU A 253 -12.82 -1.33 -15.93
C LEU A 253 -11.35 -1.44 -15.50
N GLY A 254 -10.48 -2.00 -16.34
CA GLY A 254 -9.10 -2.35 -16.01
C GLY A 254 -9.00 -3.61 -15.14
N ASP A 255 -7.76 -4.01 -14.83
CA ASP A 255 -7.51 -5.24 -14.09
C ASP A 255 -7.97 -5.17 -12.63
N PHE A 256 -8.37 -6.32 -12.12
CA PHE A 256 -8.72 -6.56 -10.72
C PHE A 256 -7.87 -7.69 -10.16
N GLU A 257 -7.46 -7.53 -8.91
CA GLU A 257 -6.70 -8.55 -8.20
C GLU A 257 -7.23 -8.72 -6.78
N PRO A 258 -7.17 -9.94 -6.24
CA PRO A 258 -7.50 -10.12 -4.84
C PRO A 258 -6.43 -9.49 -3.95
N LEU A 259 -6.76 -9.26 -2.69
CA LEU A 259 -5.75 -8.92 -1.68
C LEU A 259 -4.79 -10.10 -1.49
N GLU A 260 -3.51 -9.82 -1.25
CA GLU A 260 -2.58 -10.84 -0.80
C GLU A 260 -3.05 -11.39 0.56
N ASP A 261 -3.39 -12.67 0.55
CA ASP A 261 -3.91 -13.35 1.73
C ASP A 261 -2.83 -14.25 2.32
N THR A 262 -2.37 -13.93 3.53
CA THR A 262 -1.46 -14.78 4.28
C THR A 262 -2.18 -15.92 5.00
N GLY A 263 -3.52 -16.10 4.85
CA GLY A 263 -4.20 -17.21 5.53
C GLY A 263 -5.68 -17.52 5.25
N ARG A 264 -6.43 -16.88 4.34
CA ARG A 264 -7.85 -17.27 4.07
C ARG A 264 -8.04 -18.21 2.87
N ASN A 265 -9.20 -18.88 2.94
CA ASN A 265 -9.70 -19.86 1.99
C ASN A 265 -10.05 -19.17 0.65
N LYS A 266 -9.37 -19.57 -0.45
CA LYS A 266 -9.44 -18.97 -1.80
C LYS A 266 -10.83 -18.92 -2.46
N ARG A 267 -11.88 -19.42 -1.81
CA ARG A 267 -13.21 -19.60 -2.42
C ARG A 267 -14.13 -18.37 -2.33
N ASN A 268 -13.87 -17.43 -1.42
CA ASN A 268 -14.66 -16.20 -1.22
C ASN A 268 -13.73 -14.99 -1.09
N GLN A 269 -12.96 -14.70 -2.14
CA GLN A 269 -11.99 -13.62 -2.13
C GLN A 269 -12.49 -12.50 -3.03
N ASP A 270 -12.69 -11.32 -2.45
CA ASP A 270 -13.07 -10.12 -3.19
C ASP A 270 -11.89 -9.68 -4.07
N TYR A 271 -12.22 -9.06 -5.21
CA TYR A 271 -11.27 -8.58 -6.21
C TYR A 271 -11.33 -7.06 -6.29
N TYR A 272 -10.19 -6.40 -6.35
CA TYR A 272 -10.09 -4.97 -6.22
C TYR A 272 -9.33 -4.37 -7.40
N ILE A 273 -9.74 -3.17 -7.81
CA ILE A 273 -8.88 -2.32 -8.64
C ILE A 273 -7.70 -1.82 -7.81
N TYR A 274 -6.55 -1.60 -8.44
CA TYR A 274 -5.34 -1.19 -7.76
C TYR A 274 -4.52 -0.22 -8.62
N VAL A 275 -3.53 0.41 -7.99
CA VAL A 275 -2.46 1.14 -8.67
C VAL A 275 -1.12 0.50 -8.37
N GLU A 276 -0.18 0.69 -9.29
CA GLU A 276 1.21 0.31 -9.16
C GLU A 276 2.09 1.55 -9.26
N LYS A 277 3.33 1.42 -8.82
CA LYS A 277 4.28 2.53 -8.83
C LYS A 277 5.00 2.61 -10.16
#